data_AF-A0A9P7AHQ1-F1
#
_entry.id   AF-A0A9P7AHQ1-F1
#
_cell.length_a   1.000
_cell.length_b   1.000
_cell.length_c   1.000
_cell.angle_alpha   90.00
_cell.angle_beta   90.00
_cell.angle_gamma   90.00
#
_symmetry.space_group_name_H-M   'P 1'
#
loop_
_entity.id
_entity.type
_entity.pdbx_description
1 polymer ?
#
loop_
_entity_poly.entity_id
_entity_poly.type
_entity_poly.pdbx_seq_one_letter_code
_entity_poly.pdbx_strand_id
1 'polypeptide(L)'
;MSHLHNINCLPAELLLSIFQLTGTLGGPRILPGIVIASHVCKRWRYLTLQTQSLWTMVSISNREKDYAHHARVWLTRSGVLPVDITIHWDSSWVERKAEEALFPIDDAAPWADETSQYIRRSYMEYERFRELKRQSLMCELECHKHRWRSFKWNATSDRLIEDSADADVVSAACFTSIHRSRIFLLD
;
A
#
# COMPACT_ATOMS: atom_id res chain seq x y z
N MET A 1 29.91 -1.10 37.48
CA MET A 1 29.42 -2.27 36.70
C MET A 1 28.15 -1.83 35.98
N SER A 2 28.25 -1.51 34.70
CA SER A 2 27.12 -1.04 33.90
C SER A 2 26.21 -2.21 33.55
N HIS A 3 25.11 -2.38 34.29
CA HIS A 3 23.97 -3.16 33.82
C HIS A 3 23.43 -2.46 32.58
N LEU A 4 23.95 -2.84 31.40
CA LEU A 4 23.31 -2.53 30.14
C LEU A 4 21.94 -3.19 30.21
N HIS A 5 20.90 -2.37 30.37
CA HIS A 5 19.51 -2.81 30.36
C HIS A 5 19.22 -3.46 29.00
N ASN A 6 19.37 -4.78 28.95
CA ASN A 6 19.16 -5.53 27.73
C ASN A 6 17.65 -5.63 27.50
N ILE A 7 17.19 -5.02 26.41
CA ILE A 7 15.78 -5.07 25.99
C ILE A 7 15.26 -6.50 25.85
N ASN A 8 16.14 -7.48 25.61
CA ASN A 8 15.81 -8.90 25.53
C ASN A 8 15.59 -9.56 26.90
N CYS A 9 15.68 -8.83 28.01
CA CYS A 9 15.27 -9.29 29.34
C CYS A 9 13.87 -8.83 29.72
N LEU A 10 13.25 -7.94 28.94
CA LEU A 10 11.87 -7.52 29.18
C LEU A 10 10.92 -8.74 29.07
N PRO A 11 9.85 -8.80 29.86
CA PRO A 11 8.75 -9.74 29.66
C PRO A 11 8.15 -9.65 28.25
N ALA A 12 7.55 -10.75 27.79
CA ALA A 12 7.02 -10.82 26.42
C ALA A 12 5.92 -9.76 26.19
N GLU A 13 5.11 -9.50 27.20
CA GLU A 13 4.01 -8.55 27.21
C GLU A 13 4.51 -7.14 26.90
N LEU A 14 5.61 -6.72 27.52
CA LEU A 14 6.19 -5.39 27.28
C LEU A 14 6.76 -5.26 25.88
N LEU A 15 7.43 -6.31 25.36
CA LEU A 15 7.91 -6.32 23.98
C LEU A 15 6.74 -6.23 22.98
N LEU A 16 5.65 -6.96 23.22
CA LEU A 16 4.46 -6.92 22.38
C LEU A 16 3.79 -5.55 22.40
N SER A 17 3.70 -4.89 23.57
CA SER A 17 3.21 -3.51 23.67
C SER A 17 4.07 -2.52 22.88
N ILE A 18 5.40 -2.67 22.92
CA ILE A 18 6.31 -1.87 22.10
C ILE A 18 6.02 -2.11 20.62
N PHE A 19 5.90 -3.37 20.19
CA PHE A 19 5.65 -3.70 18.78
C PHE A 19 4.32 -3.13 18.27
N GLN A 20 3.27 -3.14 19.09
CA GLN A 20 1.98 -2.52 18.76
C GLN A 20 2.13 -1.04 18.44
N LEU A 21 2.93 -0.30 19.22
CA LEU A 21 3.21 1.11 18.99
C LEU A 21 4.03 1.34 17.72
N THR A 22 4.87 0.38 17.31
CA THR A 22 5.64 0.50 16.06
C THR A 22 4.82 0.19 14.80
N GLY A 23 3.71 -0.53 14.92
CA GLY A 23 2.84 -0.87 13.79
C GLY A 23 2.07 0.33 13.24
N THR A 24 1.84 1.36 14.06
CA THR A 24 1.12 2.60 13.68
C THR A 24 2.06 3.69 13.16
N LEU A 25 3.37 3.55 13.36
CA LEU A 25 4.40 4.52 12.99
C LEU A 25 5.04 4.12 11.65
N GLY A 26 4.30 4.29 10.56
CA GLY A 26 4.81 4.02 9.21
C GLY A 26 4.03 4.78 8.16
N GLY A 27 4.67 5.73 7.49
CA GLY A 27 4.16 6.23 6.21
C GLY A 27 4.27 5.15 5.13
N PRO A 28 3.59 5.31 3.98
CA PRO A 28 3.56 4.32 2.87
C PRO A 28 4.92 4.01 2.22
N ARG A 29 6.01 4.60 2.72
CA ARG A 29 7.38 4.48 2.19
C ARG A 29 8.36 3.81 3.16
N ILE A 30 7.94 3.48 4.38
CA ILE A 30 8.81 2.90 5.42
C ILE A 30 8.33 1.48 5.70
N LEU A 31 9.28 0.52 5.78
CA LEU A 31 8.96 -0.85 6.20
C LEU A 31 8.23 -0.80 7.55
N PRO A 32 7.05 -1.44 7.68
CA PRO A 32 6.30 -1.41 8.94
C PRO A 32 7.19 -1.87 10.10
N GLY A 33 7.13 -1.16 11.23
CA GLY A 33 8.02 -1.42 12.37
C GLY A 33 7.96 -2.88 12.86
N ILE A 34 6.80 -3.52 12.71
CA ILE A 34 6.61 -4.94 13.02
C ILE A 34 7.44 -5.88 12.13
N VAL A 35 7.62 -5.55 10.85
CA VAL A 35 8.49 -6.31 9.94
C VAL A 35 9.93 -6.19 10.40
N ILE A 36 10.38 -4.97 10.70
CA ILE A 36 11.73 -4.71 11.21
C ILE A 36 11.94 -5.51 12.50
N ALA A 37 10.99 -5.46 13.44
CA ALA A 37 11.03 -6.20 14.70
C ALA A 37 11.18 -7.72 14.48
N SER A 38 10.50 -8.29 13.48
CA SER A 38 10.59 -9.72 13.15
C SER A 38 11.96 -10.19 12.63
N HIS A 39 12.86 -9.25 12.32
CA HIS A 39 14.21 -9.50 11.83
C HIS A 39 15.32 -9.15 12.83
N VAL A 40 15.01 -8.63 14.02
CA VAL A 40 16.02 -8.24 15.02
C VAL A 40 16.72 -9.45 15.64
N CYS A 41 15.97 -10.39 16.22
CA CYS A 41 16.51 -11.60 16.84
C CYS A 41 15.47 -12.73 16.85
N LYS A 42 15.89 -13.95 17.19
CA LYS A 42 14.99 -15.13 17.23
C LYS A 42 13.78 -14.93 18.15
N ARG A 43 13.98 -14.30 19.31
CA ARG A 43 12.90 -14.03 20.28
C ARG A 43 11.86 -13.09 19.71
N TRP A 44 12.29 -11.98 19.09
CA TRP A 44 11.38 -11.00 18.51
C TRP A 44 10.64 -11.59 17.31
N ARG A 45 11.33 -12.35 16.46
CA ARG A 45 10.71 -13.10 15.37
C ARG A 45 9.61 -14.04 15.88
N TYR A 46 9.89 -14.79 16.94
CA TYR A 46 8.89 -15.68 17.53
C TYR A 46 7.66 -14.91 18.02
N LEU A 47 7.86 -13.86 18.83
CA LEU A 47 6.75 -13.05 19.36
C LEU A 47 5.94 -12.39 18.25
N THR A 48 6.61 -11.73 17.30
CA THR A 48 5.93 -11.04 16.19
C THR A 48 5.12 -11.98 15.31
N LEU A 49 5.63 -13.18 14.99
CA LEU A 49 4.92 -14.14 14.15
C LEU A 49 3.80 -14.89 14.88
N GLN A 50 3.91 -15.08 16.20
CA GLN A 50 2.87 -15.77 16.99
C GLN A 50 1.73 -14.84 17.42
N THR A 51 1.93 -13.53 17.42
CA THR A 51 0.90 -12.57 17.85
C THR A 51 0.16 -11.98 16.65
N GLN A 52 -0.98 -12.61 16.30
CA GLN A 52 -1.83 -12.23 15.15
C GLN A 52 -2.32 -10.78 15.21
N SER A 53 -2.57 -10.23 16.41
CA SER A 53 -3.07 -8.86 16.59
C SER A 53 -2.09 -7.78 16.13
N LEU A 54 -0.81 -8.12 15.94
CA LEU A 54 0.18 -7.20 15.36
C LEU A 54 0.04 -7.01 13.85
N TRP A 55 -0.75 -7.87 13.19
CA TRP A 55 -0.92 -7.91 11.74
C TRP A 55 -2.32 -7.46 11.30
N THR A 56 -3.15 -6.95 12.22
CA THR A 56 -4.53 -6.53 11.93
C THR A 56 -4.62 -5.15 11.29
N MET A 57 -3.53 -4.42 11.14
CA MET A 57 -3.50 -3.14 10.43
C MET A 57 -2.58 -3.27 9.22
N VAL A 58 -3.14 -3.11 8.02
CA VAL A 58 -2.39 -3.18 6.76
C VAL A 58 -2.54 -1.88 5.99
N SER A 59 -1.40 -1.34 5.56
CA SER A 59 -1.32 -0.17 4.69
C SER A 59 -0.58 -0.59 3.43
N ILE A 60 -1.22 -0.39 2.28
CA ILE A 60 -0.76 -0.88 0.98
C ILE A 60 -0.62 0.32 0.05
N SER A 61 0.55 0.52 -0.54
CA SER A 61 0.75 1.54 -1.58
C SER A 61 1.04 0.93 -2.95
N ASN A 62 0.46 1.50 -4.00
CA ASN A 62 0.80 1.14 -5.39
C ASN A 62 2.23 1.51 -5.80
N ARG A 63 2.94 2.28 -4.97
CA ARG A 63 4.37 2.57 -5.11
C ARG A 63 5.26 1.42 -4.65
N GLU A 64 4.71 0.46 -3.90
CA GLU A 64 5.43 -0.73 -3.47
C GLU A 64 5.63 -1.69 -4.65
N LYS A 65 6.79 -2.37 -4.70
CA LYS A 65 7.11 -3.29 -5.79
C LYS A 65 6.17 -4.49 -5.86
N ASP A 66 5.72 -4.99 -4.71
CA ASP A 66 4.90 -6.21 -4.59
C ASP A 66 3.82 -6.08 -3.51
N TYR A 67 2.90 -5.13 -3.73
CA TYR A 67 1.79 -4.86 -2.82
C TYR A 67 0.80 -6.03 -2.66
N ALA A 68 0.67 -6.89 -3.68
CA ALA A 68 -0.20 -8.07 -3.61
C ALA A 68 0.39 -9.13 -2.67
N HIS A 69 1.70 -9.38 -2.75
CA HIS A 69 2.38 -10.25 -1.78
C HIS A 69 2.32 -9.68 -0.36
N HIS A 70 2.52 -8.37 -0.20
CA HIS A 70 2.37 -7.68 1.08
C HIS A 70 0.97 -7.96 1.68
N ALA A 71 -0.09 -7.70 0.93
CA ALA A 71 -1.47 -7.96 1.35
C ALA A 71 -1.66 -9.40 1.82
N ARG A 72 -1.22 -10.37 1.02
CA ARG A 72 -1.31 -11.80 1.33
C ARG A 72 -0.60 -12.16 2.63
N VAL A 73 0.62 -11.66 2.84
CA VAL A 73 1.41 -11.94 4.06
C VAL A 73 0.70 -11.39 5.30
N TRP A 74 0.17 -10.16 5.23
CA TRP A 74 -0.57 -9.57 6.35
C TRP A 74 -1.85 -10.33 6.66
N LEU A 75 -2.64 -10.62 5.62
CA LEU A 75 -3.88 -11.36 5.74
C LEU A 75 -3.69 -12.77 6.28
N THR A 76 -2.58 -13.43 5.93
CA THR A 76 -2.22 -14.75 6.46
C THR A 76 -1.83 -14.66 7.93
N ARG A 77 -1.01 -13.67 8.30
CA ARG A 77 -0.49 -13.52 9.66
C ARG A 77 -1.52 -12.97 10.66
N SER A 78 -2.53 -12.25 10.19
CA SER A 78 -3.66 -11.82 11.04
C SER A 78 -4.61 -12.96 11.41
N GLY A 79 -4.46 -14.14 10.79
CA GLY A 79 -5.21 -15.34 11.15
C GLY A 79 -6.71 -15.17 10.97
N VAL A 80 -7.47 -15.23 12.06
CA VAL A 80 -8.94 -15.06 12.03
C VAL A 80 -9.39 -13.68 12.51
N LEU A 81 -8.45 -12.83 12.94
CA LEU A 81 -8.79 -11.55 13.56
C LEU A 81 -9.29 -10.55 12.52
N PRO A 82 -10.20 -9.63 12.92
CA PRO A 82 -10.66 -8.60 12.01
C PRO A 82 -9.56 -7.58 11.68
N VAL A 83 -9.46 -7.19 10.41
CA VAL A 83 -8.35 -6.40 9.82
C VAL A 83 -8.83 -5.03 9.36
N ASP A 84 -8.02 -4.01 9.61
CA ASP A 84 -8.13 -2.64 9.12
C ASP A 84 -7.21 -2.46 7.91
N ILE A 85 -7.80 -2.18 6.75
CA ILE A 85 -7.10 -2.08 5.46
C ILE A 85 -7.12 -0.63 4.99
N THR A 86 -5.94 -0.10 4.65
CA THR A 86 -5.81 1.19 3.97
C THR A 86 -5.02 1.03 2.69
N ILE A 87 -5.57 1.50 1.57
CA ILE A 87 -4.92 1.49 0.27
C ILE A 87 -4.59 2.93 -0.12
N HIS A 88 -3.34 3.16 -0.50
CA HIS A 88 -2.83 4.43 -1.01
C HIS A 88 -2.51 4.26 -2.49
N TRP A 89 -3.38 4.81 -3.33
CA TRP A 89 -3.28 4.70 -4.78
C TRP A 89 -2.90 6.05 -5.38
N ASP A 90 -1.68 6.17 -5.86
CA ASP A 90 -1.20 7.38 -6.51
C ASP A 90 -1.18 7.20 -8.02
N SER A 91 -2.06 7.90 -8.75
CA SER A 91 -2.10 7.83 -10.21
C SER A 91 -0.93 8.56 -10.88
N SER A 92 -0.43 9.64 -10.29
CA SER A 92 0.66 10.42 -10.92
C SER A 92 2.00 9.70 -10.84
N TRP A 93 2.23 8.91 -9.79
CA TRP A 93 3.42 8.05 -9.71
C TRP A 93 3.52 7.08 -10.88
N VAL A 94 2.37 6.58 -11.34
CA VAL A 94 2.26 5.64 -12.45
C VAL A 94 2.56 6.32 -13.78
N GLU A 95 2.00 7.51 -14.00
CA GLU A 95 2.25 8.34 -15.18
C GLU A 95 3.72 8.71 -15.29
N ARG A 96 4.32 9.26 -14.21
CA ARG A 96 5.75 9.56 -14.17
C ARG A 96 6.64 8.35 -14.40
N LYS A 97 6.29 7.18 -13.83
CA LYS A 97 7.05 5.93 -14.04
C LYS A 97 7.00 5.47 -15.49
N ALA A 98 5.86 5.66 -16.16
CA ALA A 98 5.73 5.41 -17.57
C ALA A 98 6.60 6.40 -18.36
N GLU A 99 6.48 7.70 -18.10
CA GLU A 99 7.31 8.74 -18.74
C GLU A 99 8.82 8.49 -18.56
N GLU A 100 9.29 8.21 -17.35
CA GLU A 100 10.71 7.86 -17.07
C GLU A 100 11.17 6.63 -17.87
N ALA A 101 10.30 5.64 -18.09
CA ALA A 101 10.61 4.49 -18.93
C ALA A 101 10.58 4.82 -20.44
N LEU A 102 9.87 5.88 -20.83
CA LEU A 102 9.68 6.31 -22.21
C LEU A 102 10.71 7.36 -22.66
N PHE A 103 11.36 8.08 -21.74
CA PHE A 103 12.32 9.16 -22.02
C PHE A 103 13.81 8.80 -21.78
N PRO A 104 14.34 7.83 -22.54
CA PRO A 104 15.68 7.99 -23.08
C PRO A 104 15.59 7.92 -24.61
N ILE A 105 14.87 8.87 -25.23
CA ILE A 105 14.77 8.97 -26.68
C ILE A 105 15.17 10.39 -27.08
N ASP A 106 16.31 10.47 -27.75
CA ASP A 106 16.89 11.70 -28.28
C ASP A 106 15.90 12.37 -29.26
N ASP A 107 15.51 13.60 -29.00
CA ASP A 107 14.47 14.36 -29.72
C ASP A 107 14.79 14.56 -31.22
N ALA A 108 16.01 14.22 -31.63
CA ALA A 108 16.50 14.29 -33.01
C ALA A 108 16.18 13.04 -33.86
N ALA A 109 15.49 12.03 -33.30
CA ALA A 109 15.30 10.75 -33.96
C ALA A 109 14.26 10.80 -35.11
N PRO A 110 14.61 10.42 -36.36
CA PRO A 110 13.72 10.50 -37.52
C PRO A 110 12.44 9.65 -37.47
N TRP A 111 12.28 8.79 -36.47
CA TRP A 111 11.17 7.85 -36.30
C TRP A 111 10.11 8.34 -35.30
N ALA A 112 10.04 9.63 -35.00
CA ALA A 112 9.11 10.23 -34.02
C ALA A 112 7.63 9.78 -34.14
N ASP A 113 7.15 9.50 -35.36
CA ASP A 113 5.78 9.00 -35.60
C ASP A 113 5.60 7.52 -35.21
N GLU A 114 6.57 6.65 -35.53
CA GLU A 114 6.58 5.25 -35.07
C GLU A 114 6.88 5.15 -33.57
N THR A 115 7.69 6.07 -33.05
CA THR A 115 7.97 6.26 -31.62
C THR A 115 6.68 6.53 -30.87
N SER A 116 5.87 7.47 -31.35
CA SER A 116 4.62 7.86 -30.71
C SER A 116 3.61 6.70 -30.66
N GLN A 117 3.55 5.87 -31.70
CA GLN A 117 2.73 4.66 -31.70
C GLN A 117 3.28 3.57 -30.76
N TYR A 118 4.61 3.39 -30.72
CA TYR A 118 5.26 2.45 -29.81
C TYR A 118 5.08 2.87 -28.34
N ILE A 119 5.26 4.16 -28.04
CA ILE A 119 5.03 4.77 -26.73
C ILE A 119 3.58 4.56 -26.31
N ARG A 120 2.62 4.89 -27.18
CA ARG A 120 1.19 4.68 -26.90
C ARG A 120 0.86 3.20 -26.66
N ARG A 121 1.44 2.28 -27.44
CA ARG A 121 1.25 0.83 -27.25
C ARG A 121 1.84 0.35 -25.94
N SER A 122 3.05 0.79 -25.60
CA SER A 122 3.75 0.46 -24.35
C SER A 122 3.01 1.01 -23.13
N TYR A 123 2.48 2.24 -23.22
CA TYR A 123 1.65 2.84 -22.18
C TYR A 123 0.33 2.07 -21.97
N MET A 124 -0.35 1.68 -23.07
CA MET A 124 -1.58 0.89 -22.97
C MET A 124 -1.33 -0.52 -22.43
N GLU A 125 -0.22 -1.16 -22.79
CA GLU A 125 0.20 -2.44 -22.21
C GLU A 125 0.52 -2.31 -20.71
N TYR A 126 1.15 -1.20 -20.32
CA TYR A 126 1.44 -0.88 -18.92
C TYR A 126 0.17 -0.61 -18.11
N GLU A 127 -0.78 0.19 -18.61
CA GLU A 127 -2.08 0.43 -17.97
C GLU A 127 -2.88 -0.87 -17.87
N ARG A 128 -2.83 -1.73 -18.89
CA ARG A 128 -3.44 -3.06 -18.82
C ARG A 128 -2.80 -3.93 -17.75
N PHE A 129 -1.47 -3.92 -17.65
CA PHE A 129 -0.74 -4.65 -16.61
C PHE A 129 -1.03 -4.10 -15.20
N ARG A 130 -1.14 -2.77 -15.06
CA ARG A 130 -1.55 -2.07 -13.84
C ARG A 130 -2.94 -2.51 -13.40
N GLU A 131 -3.90 -2.52 -14.32
CA GLU A 131 -5.27 -2.92 -14.05
C GLU A 131 -5.34 -4.39 -13.65
N LEU A 132 -4.60 -5.27 -14.31
CA LEU A 132 -4.49 -6.68 -13.93
C LEU A 132 -3.90 -6.86 -12.52
N LYS A 133 -2.86 -6.10 -12.15
CA LYS A 133 -2.32 -6.15 -10.79
C LYS A 133 -3.28 -5.58 -9.74
N ARG A 134 -4.01 -4.51 -10.08
CA ARG A 134 -5.06 -3.95 -9.21
C ARG A 134 -6.17 -4.97 -8.99
N GLN A 135 -6.63 -5.62 -10.06
CA GLN A 135 -7.61 -6.70 -9.98
C GLN A 135 -7.10 -7.86 -9.14
N SER A 136 -5.85 -8.30 -9.34
CA SER A 136 -5.23 -9.35 -8.54
C SER A 136 -5.17 -9.00 -7.04
N LEU A 137 -4.80 -7.76 -6.69
CA LEU A 137 -4.85 -7.26 -5.32
C LEU A 137 -6.28 -7.29 -4.78
N MET A 138 -7.24 -6.76 -5.53
CA MET A 138 -8.64 -6.73 -5.10
C MET A 138 -9.20 -8.12 -4.89
N CYS A 139 -8.92 -9.08 -5.78
CA CYS A 139 -9.31 -10.48 -5.59
C CYS A 139 -8.75 -11.06 -4.29
N GLU A 140 -7.46 -10.86 -4.01
CA GLU A 140 -6.83 -11.34 -2.77
C GLU A 140 -7.51 -10.74 -1.52
N LEU A 141 -7.75 -9.43 -1.54
CA LEU A 141 -8.40 -8.75 -0.42
C LEU A 141 -9.85 -9.23 -0.25
N GLU A 142 -10.60 -9.34 -1.33
CA GLU A 142 -12.02 -9.71 -1.34
C GLU A 142 -12.27 -11.14 -0.85
N CYS A 143 -11.34 -12.07 -1.11
CA CYS A 143 -11.38 -13.42 -0.52
C CYS A 143 -11.44 -13.39 1.03
N HIS A 144 -10.99 -12.30 1.65
CA HIS A 144 -10.99 -12.11 3.10
C HIS A 144 -11.95 -11.03 3.60
N LYS A 145 -12.90 -10.58 2.75
CA LYS A 145 -13.82 -9.48 3.06
C LYS A 145 -14.64 -9.66 4.34
N HIS A 146 -14.96 -10.91 4.70
CA HIS A 146 -15.67 -11.25 5.93
C HIS A 146 -14.90 -10.88 7.22
N ARG A 147 -13.59 -10.65 7.13
CA ARG A 147 -12.74 -10.23 8.27
C ARG A 147 -12.52 -8.72 8.33
N TRP A 148 -13.06 -7.93 7.41
CA TRP A 148 -12.72 -6.50 7.39
C TRP A 148 -13.41 -5.75 8.52
N ARG A 149 -12.62 -5.10 9.37
CA ARG A 149 -13.09 -4.14 10.37
C ARG A 149 -13.26 -2.77 9.74
N SER A 150 -12.28 -2.35 8.95
CA SER A 150 -12.36 -1.12 8.15
C SER A 150 -11.62 -1.28 6.83
N PHE A 151 -12.06 -0.53 5.83
CA PHE A 151 -11.43 -0.45 4.51
C PHE A 151 -11.43 1.00 4.05
N LYS A 152 -10.25 1.52 3.71
CA LYS A 152 -10.05 2.88 3.22
C LYS A 152 -9.31 2.84 1.90
N TRP A 153 -9.78 3.59 0.93
CA TRP A 153 -9.13 3.78 -0.36
C TRP A 153 -8.81 5.27 -0.54
N ASN A 154 -7.52 5.60 -0.51
CA ASN A 154 -7.01 6.95 -0.69
C ASN A 154 -6.43 7.05 -2.10
N ALA A 155 -7.16 7.65 -3.02
CA ALA A 155 -6.66 7.97 -4.35
C ALA A 155 -6.08 9.40 -4.36
N THR A 156 -4.82 9.55 -4.72
CA THR A 156 -4.22 10.85 -5.03
C THR A 156 -3.94 10.93 -6.52
N SER A 157 -4.38 12.03 -7.12
CA SER A 157 -4.04 12.46 -8.48
C SER A 157 -3.33 13.80 -8.32
N ASP A 158 -2.15 13.98 -8.92
CA ASP A 158 -1.57 15.31 -9.05
C ASP A 158 -2.48 16.16 -9.95
N ARG A 159 -3.35 16.95 -9.33
CA ARG A 159 -3.95 18.15 -9.93
C ARG A 159 -3.65 19.37 -9.07
N LEU A 160 -2.52 19.40 -8.38
CA LEU A 160 -2.07 20.56 -7.63
C LEU A 160 -0.56 20.70 -7.79
N ILE A 161 -0.14 21.21 -8.96
CA ILE A 161 0.72 22.39 -9.09
C ILE A 161 0.40 22.95 -10.49
N GLU A 162 -0.59 23.84 -10.56
CA GLU A 162 -0.51 25.04 -11.40
C GLU A 162 -1.28 26.12 -10.63
N ASP A 163 -0.54 27.15 -10.20
CA ASP A 163 -1.10 28.36 -9.63
C ASP A 163 -2.12 28.97 -10.60
N SER A 164 -3.26 29.40 -10.07
CA SER A 164 -4.06 30.56 -10.50
C SER A 164 -5.55 30.29 -10.35
N ALA A 165 -6.23 31.26 -9.75
CA ALA A 165 -7.67 31.39 -9.76
C ALA A 165 -8.21 31.27 -11.20
N ASP A 166 -9.07 30.30 -11.44
CA ASP A 166 -10.39 30.52 -12.05
C ASP A 166 -11.13 29.18 -12.19
N ALA A 167 -12.45 29.32 -12.21
CA ALA A 167 -13.43 28.31 -11.95
C ALA A 167 -13.54 27.21 -13.04
N ASP A 168 -14.01 26.05 -12.54
CA ASP A 168 -14.86 25.07 -13.21
C ASP A 168 -14.32 24.30 -14.44
N VAL A 169 -14.92 23.11 -14.59
CA VAL A 169 -15.01 22.27 -15.80
C VAL A 169 -14.02 21.08 -15.87
N VAL A 170 -14.62 19.89 -15.66
CA VAL A 170 -14.22 18.51 -16.08
C VAL A 170 -13.24 17.69 -15.21
N SER A 171 -13.78 16.66 -14.54
CA SER A 171 -13.79 15.29 -15.10
C SER A 171 -14.56 14.32 -14.20
N ALA A 172 -15.84 14.13 -14.55
CA ALA A 172 -16.62 12.99 -14.10
C ALA A 172 -16.23 11.78 -14.96
N ALA A 173 -15.32 10.94 -14.47
CA ALA A 173 -15.08 9.61 -14.98
C ALA A 173 -14.92 8.62 -13.82
N CYS A 174 -16.06 8.35 -13.19
CA CYS A 174 -16.51 7.05 -12.72
C CYS A 174 -15.42 6.00 -12.38
N PHE A 175 -15.03 5.92 -11.11
CA PHE A 175 -14.91 4.63 -10.43
C PHE A 175 -15.60 4.75 -9.08
N THR A 176 -16.59 3.91 -8.90
CA THR A 176 -17.54 3.89 -7.78
C THR A 176 -16.82 3.86 -6.43
N SER A 177 -16.94 4.96 -5.69
CA SER A 177 -16.68 5.02 -4.26
C SER A 177 -17.57 4.01 -3.56
N ILE A 178 -17.02 2.89 -3.10
CA ILE A 178 -17.68 2.04 -2.11
C ILE A 178 -17.43 2.71 -0.75
N HIS A 179 -18.13 3.82 -0.50
CA HIS A 179 -18.32 4.33 0.84
C HIS A 179 -19.46 3.51 1.47
N ARG A 180 -19.12 2.49 2.27
CA ARG A 180 -20.06 1.91 3.23
C ARG A 180 -19.59 2.21 4.64
N SER A 181 -19.97 3.38 5.12
CA SER A 181 -20.15 3.60 6.55
C SER A 181 -21.38 2.80 6.99
N ARG A 182 -21.20 1.70 7.71
CA ARG A 182 -22.29 1.10 8.49
C ARG A 182 -21.93 1.20 9.96
N ILE A 183 -22.54 2.19 10.60
CA ILE A 183 -22.80 2.21 12.03
C ILE A 183 -23.73 1.02 12.29
N PHE A 184 -23.28 0.05 13.08
CA PHE A 184 -24.15 -0.97 13.65
C PHE A 184 -24.87 -0.33 14.83
N LEU A 185 -26.17 -0.06 14.68
CA LEU A 185 -27.08 0.06 15.82
C LEU A 185 -27.75 -1.30 16.02
N LEU A 186 -27.75 -1.71 17.29
CA LEU A 186 -28.38 -2.90 17.86
C LEU A 186 -29.88 -2.94 17.52
N ASP A 187 -30.39 -4.10 17.13
CA ASP A 187 -31.30 -4.94 17.93
C ASP A 187 -31.44 -6.34 17.30
#